data_AF-A0A7J7PDF1-F1
#
_entry.id   AF-A0A7J7PDF1-F1
#
_cell.length_a   1.000
_cell.length_b   1.000
_cell.length_c   1.000
_cell.angle_alpha   90.00
_cell.angle_beta   90.00
_cell.angle_gamma   90.00
#
_symmetry.space_group_name_H-M   'P 1'
#
loop_
_entity.id
_entity.type
_entity.pdbx_description
1 polymer ?
#
loop_
_entity_poly.entity_id
_entity_poly.type
_entity_poly.pdbx_seq_one_letter_code
_entity_poly.pdbx_strand_id
1 'polypeptide(L)'
;MQDIAVSSGSACTSASLEPSYVLRALGVEEDMAHTSIRYGIGRFTTTDEVDAAVVQTVSHVNKLREMSPLWEMVQEGIDLKSIQWSQH
;
A
#
# COMPACT_ATOMS: atom_id res chain seq x y z
N MET A 1 -6.82 8.40 5.57
CA MET A 1 -6.30 7.91 6.87
C MET A 1 -5.62 9.06 7.61
N GLN A 2 -6.41 10.04 8.08
CA GLN A 2 -5.89 11.05 9.02
C GLN A 2 -6.05 10.59 10.49
N ASP A 3 -6.94 9.63 10.74
CA ASP A 3 -7.30 9.19 12.10
C ASP A 3 -6.58 7.89 12.54
N ILE A 4 -5.74 7.31 11.69
CA ILE A 4 -5.04 6.04 11.96
C ILE A 4 -3.55 6.25 11.76
N ALA A 5 -2.77 6.06 12.83
CA ALA A 5 -1.32 6.06 12.76
C ALA A 5 -0.83 4.74 12.15
N VAL A 6 -0.19 4.81 10.98
CA VAL A 6 0.41 3.67 10.27
C VAL A 6 1.81 4.03 9.78
N SER A 7 2.59 3.02 9.40
CA SER A 7 3.82 3.23 8.65
C SER A 7 3.71 2.62 7.26
N SER A 8 4.09 3.36 6.23
CA SER A 8 4.35 2.81 4.89
C SER A 8 5.58 1.91 4.91
N GLY A 9 5.68 0.98 3.95
CA GLY A 9 6.82 0.08 3.79
C GLY A 9 8.15 0.78 3.48
N SER A 10 8.14 2.09 3.20
CA SER A 10 9.37 2.87 3.08
C SER A 10 10.12 2.89 4.42
N ALA A 11 11.40 2.52 4.37
CA ALA A 11 12.29 2.63 5.51
C ALA A 11 12.19 4.07 6.05
N CYS A 12 11.88 4.20 7.34
CA CYS A 12 11.61 5.44 8.04
C CYS A 12 12.47 6.61 7.51
N THR A 13 11.83 7.57 6.83
CA THR A 13 12.36 8.91 6.53
C THR A 13 13.87 9.00 6.26
N SER A 14 14.28 8.70 5.03
CA SER A 14 15.41 9.38 4.40
C SER A 14 14.93 9.86 3.03
N ALA A 15 15.52 10.91 2.47
CA ALA A 15 15.04 11.60 1.25
C ALA A 15 14.98 10.74 -0.04
N SER A 16 15.15 9.43 0.08
CA SER A 16 15.15 8.45 -0.99
C SER A 16 13.90 7.59 -0.85
N LEU A 17 13.07 7.59 -1.89
CA LEU A 17 11.78 6.93 -1.97
C LEU A 17 11.92 5.41 -2.10
N GLU A 18 12.95 4.79 -1.50
CA GLU A 18 13.34 3.40 -1.77
C GLU A 18 12.39 2.40 -1.10
N PRO A 19 12.09 1.28 -1.78
CA PRO A 19 11.21 0.24 -1.26
C PRO A 19 11.84 -0.45 -0.04
N SER A 20 11.00 -1.10 0.77
CA SER A 20 11.47 -1.82 1.95
C SER A 20 12.55 -2.85 1.60
N TYR A 21 13.74 -2.74 2.19
CA TYR A 21 14.79 -3.75 2.02
C TYR A 21 14.35 -5.13 2.55
N VAL A 22 13.44 -5.16 3.54
CA VAL A 22 12.87 -6.40 4.08
C VAL A 22 11.93 -7.05 3.06
N LEU A 23 11.00 -6.28 2.47
CA LEU A 23 10.09 -6.81 1.46
C LEU A 23 10.87 -7.27 0.20
N ARG A 24 11.89 -6.52 -0.19
CA ARG A 24 12.81 -6.92 -1.28
C ARG A 24 13.53 -8.23 -0.97
N ALA A 25 14.02 -8.41 0.26
CA ALA A 25 14.65 -9.67 0.67
C ALA A 25 13.68 -10.85 0.70
N LEU A 26 12.39 -10.59 0.92
CA LEU A 26 11.32 -11.59 0.82
C LEU A 26 10.87 -11.88 -0.62
N GLY A 27 11.46 -11.20 -1.62
CA GLY A 27 11.09 -11.36 -3.03
C GLY A 27 9.78 -10.68 -3.41
N VAL A 28 9.33 -9.69 -2.63
CA VAL A 28 8.19 -8.85 -3.01
C VAL A 28 8.65 -7.90 -4.11
N GLU A 29 7.86 -7.83 -5.18
CA GLU A 29 8.08 -6.91 -6.30
C GLU A 29 8.11 -5.44 -5.83
N GLU A 30 8.84 -4.60 -6.55
CA GLU A 30 9.13 -3.22 -6.15
C GLU A 30 7.85 -2.36 -6.03
N ASP A 31 6.94 -2.48 -6.99
CA ASP A 31 5.63 -1.82 -6.99
C ASP A 31 4.77 -2.20 -5.76
N MET A 32 4.80 -3.48 -5.40
CA MET A 32 4.11 -4.01 -4.22
C MET A 32 4.80 -3.57 -2.92
N ALA A 33 6.12 -3.44 -2.91
CA ALA A 33 6.87 -2.95 -1.77
C ALA A 33 6.57 -1.47 -1.47
N HIS A 34 6.37 -0.63 -2.50
CA HIS A 34 5.97 0.78 -2.34
C HIS A 34 4.53 0.97 -1.87
N THR A 35 3.65 0.02 -2.20
CA THR A 35 2.22 0.09 -1.84
C THR A 35 1.88 -0.65 -0.54
N SER A 36 2.90 -1.12 0.19
CA SER A 36 2.76 -1.84 1.44
C SER A 36 2.51 -0.91 2.64
N ILE A 37 1.62 -1.32 3.55
CA ILE A 37 1.29 -0.63 4.81
C ILE A 37 1.49 -1.61 5.97
N ARG A 38 2.11 -1.14 7.06
CA ARG A 38 2.24 -1.89 8.31
C ARG A 38 1.35 -1.29 9.39
N TYR A 39 0.45 -2.13 9.93
CA TYR A 39 -0.37 -1.83 11.10
C TYR A 39 0.25 -2.45 12.35
N GLY A 40 0.39 -1.66 13.40
CA GLY A 40 0.82 -2.14 14.71
C GLY A 40 -0.37 -2.23 15.66
N ILE A 41 -0.55 -3.39 16.30
CA ILE A 41 -1.58 -3.62 17.32
C ILE A 41 -0.87 -3.81 18.65
N GLY A 42 -1.30 -3.06 19.68
CA GLY A 42 -0.66 -3.04 20.99
C GLY A 42 -1.61 -3.43 22.12
N ARG A 43 -1.08 -3.43 23.36
CA ARG A 43 -1.84 -3.76 24.58
C ARG A 43 -3.10 -2.91 24.77
N PHE A 44 -3.09 -1.68 24.27
CA PHE A 44 -4.18 -0.72 24.45
C PHE A 44 -5.09 -0.63 23.23
N THR A 45 -4.80 -1.38 22.15
CA THR A 45 -5.66 -1.41 20.98
C THR A 45 -6.91 -2.21 21.29
N THR A 46 -8.07 -1.62 21.00
CA THR A 46 -9.38 -2.22 21.19
C THR A 46 -9.89 -2.82 19.88
N THR A 47 -10.85 -3.75 19.98
CA THR A 47 -11.51 -4.33 18.78
C THR A 47 -12.21 -3.25 17.96
N ASP A 48 -12.87 -2.29 18.61
CA ASP A 48 -13.57 -1.19 17.94
C ASP A 48 -12.61 -0.32 17.10
N GLU A 49 -11.39 -0.06 17.58
CA GLU A 49 -10.36 0.64 16.80
C GLU A 49 -9.88 -0.18 15.60
N VAL A 50 -9.78 -1.51 15.75
CA VAL A 50 -9.43 -2.40 14.63
C VAL A 50 -10.54 -2.39 13.58
N ASP A 51 -11.80 -2.49 13.99
CA ASP A 51 -12.95 -2.47 13.08
C ASP A 51 -13.05 -1.13 12.35
N ALA A 52 -12.85 -0.02 13.07
CA ALA A 52 -12.76 1.30 12.46
C ALA A 52 -11.60 1.39 11.45
N ALA A 53 -10.44 0.82 11.79
CA ALA A 53 -9.28 0.81 10.90
C ALA A 53 -9.53 0.01 9.62
N VAL A 54 -10.22 -1.13 9.71
CA VAL A 54 -10.62 -1.93 8.55
C VAL A 54 -11.54 -1.14 7.64
N VAL A 55 -12.62 -0.55 8.18
CA VAL A 55 -13.60 0.22 7.40
C VAL A 55 -12.93 1.38 6.67
N GLN A 56 -12.08 2.14 7.37
CA GLN A 56 -11.36 3.26 6.74
C GLN A 56 -10.40 2.77 5.66
N THR A 57 -9.65 1.69 5.92
CA THR A 57 -8.68 1.14 4.96
C THR A 57 -9.37 0.72 3.67
N VAL A 58 -10.46 -0.04 3.76
CA VAL A 58 -11.24 -0.48 2.60
C VAL A 58 -11.80 0.72 1.83
N SER A 59 -12.40 1.67 2.53
CA SER A 59 -12.96 2.88 1.92
C SER A 59 -11.91 3.68 1.14
N HIS A 60 -10.73 3.86 1.72
CA HIS A 60 -9.63 4.58 1.06
C HIS A 60 -9.03 3.80 -0.10
N VAL A 61 -8.82 2.49 0.03
CA VAL A 61 -8.30 1.65 -1.06
C VAL A 61 -9.25 1.67 -2.25
N ASN A 62 -10.55 1.56 -2.02
CA ASN A 62 -11.55 1.62 -3.10
C ASN A 62 -11.53 2.98 -3.79
N LYS A 63 -11.52 4.08 -3.04
CA LYS A 63 -11.44 5.42 -3.61
C LYS A 63 -10.16 5.63 -4.45
N LEU A 64 -9.01 5.14 -3.97
CA LEU A 64 -7.75 5.24 -4.71
C LEU A 64 -7.79 4.41 -6.00
N ARG A 65 -8.41 3.23 -5.95
CA ARG A 65 -8.61 2.36 -7.11
C ARG A 65 -9.55 2.94 -8.15
N GLU A 66 -10.65 3.56 -7.73
CA GLU A 66 -11.58 4.28 -8.62
C GLU A 66 -10.90 5.43 -9.39
N MET A 67 -9.83 5.99 -8.83
CA MET A 67 -9.07 7.07 -9.46
C MET A 67 -7.82 6.58 -10.22
N SER A 68 -7.53 5.28 -10.19
CA SER A 68 -6.28 4.72 -10.70
C SER A 68 -6.48 4.12 -12.09
N PRO A 69 -5.83 4.66 -13.15
CA PRO A 69 -5.84 4.05 -14.47
C PRO A 69 -5.27 2.62 -14.47
N LEU A 70 -4.31 2.34 -13.56
CA LEU A 70 -3.74 1.00 -13.39
C LEU A 70 -4.81 -0.01 -12.95
N TRP A 71 -5.75 0.43 -12.10
CA TRP A 71 -6.82 -0.44 -11.63
C TRP A 71 -7.84 -0.72 -12.72
N GLU A 72 -8.17 0.27 -13.56
CA GLU A 72 -9.03 0.06 -14.73
C GLU A 72 -8.44 -0.98 -15.68
N MET A 73 -7.15 -0.87 -16.00
CA MET A 73 -6.45 -1.84 -16.85
C MET A 73 -6.50 -3.27 -16.27
N VAL A 74 -6.33 -3.41 -14.95
CA VAL A 74 -6.47 -4.71 -14.27
C VAL A 74 -7.90 -5.25 -14.37
N GLN A 75 -8.93 -4.41 -14.25
CA GLN A 75 -10.33 -4.83 -14.43
C GLN A 75 -10.63 -5.29 -15.86
N GLU A 76 -9.97 -4.71 -16.85
CA GLU A 76 -10.04 -5.12 -18.26
C GLU A 76 -9.24 -6.40 -18.57
N GLY A 77 -8.56 -6.97 -17.57
CA GLY A 77 -7.75 -8.18 -17.70
C GLY A 77 -6.38 -7.95 -18.32
N ILE A 78 -5.93 -6.70 -18.40
CA ILE A 78 -4.59 -6.34 -18.88
C ILE A 78 -3.57 -6.69 -17.80
N ASP A 79 -2.56 -7.49 -18.17
CA ASP A 79 -1.41 -7.73 -17.29
C ASP A 79 -0.53 -6.48 -17.27
N LEU A 80 -0.48 -5.80 -16.12
CA LEU A 80 0.34 -4.60 -15.93
C LEU A 80 1.84 -4.86 -16.17
N LYS A 81 2.29 -6.11 -16.05
CA LYS A 81 3.68 -6.51 -16.34
C LYS A 81 4.01 -6.53 -17.83
N SER A 82 2.98 -6.61 -18.68
CA SER A 82 3.14 -6.57 -20.14
C SER A 82 3.27 -5.16 -20.71
N ILE A 83 3.01 -4.13 -19.89
CA ILE A 83 3.07 -2.73 -20.28
C ILE A 83 4.52 -2.25 -20.25
N GLN A 84 4.98 -1.66 -21.36
CA GLN A 84 6.27 -0.94 -21.38
C GLN A 84 6.13 0.41 -20.68
N TRP A 85 6.56 0.45 -19.43
CA TRP A 85 6.66 1.69 -18.66
C TRP A 85 7.84 2.51 -19.16
N SER A 86 7.61 3.78 -19.50
CA SER A 86 8.71 4.74 -19.68
C SER A 86 9.31 5.03 -18.29
N GLN A 87 10.46 4.43 -17.98
CA GLN A 87 11.20 4.77 -16.76
C GLN A 87 11.66 6.23 -16.84
N HIS A 88 11.39 6.99 -15.78
CA HIS A 88 12.08 8.24 -15.46
C HIS A 88 13.12 7.97 -14.38
#